data_AF-A0A4Y2MCD4-F1
#
_entry.id   AF-A0A4Y2MCD4-F1
#
_cell.length_a   1.000
_cell.length_b   1.000
_cell.length_c   1.000
_cell.angle_alpha   90.00
_cell.angle_beta   90.00
_cell.angle_gamma   90.00
#
_symmetry.space_group_name_H-M   'P 1'
#
loop_
_entity.id
_entity.type
_entity.pdbx_description
1 polymer ?
#
loop_
_entity_poly.entity_id
_entity_poly.type
_entity_poly.pdbx_seq_one_letter_code
_entity_poly.pdbx_strand_id
1 'polypeptide(L)'
;MEGKNCSLTVRAIYDSGSQKSYIRKEITSVLGLAPFRQQLLSHALFGGERINDELHNVYTIELGSLDGNFTCNFDVVDQDIICNDIPSVPYGPWIDELKSMNIQMFDIEDNLGPIDILIGADVAGRLFTGKRRVLSSSHRILPRMDYYREN
;
A
#
# COMPACT_ATOMS: atom_id res chain seq x y z
N MET A 1 14.92 29.09 -8.98
CA MET A 1 13.49 29.05 -8.62
C MET A 1 13.31 27.79 -7.81
N GLU A 2 13.22 27.90 -6.48
CA GLU A 2 12.93 26.76 -5.62
C GLU A 2 11.52 26.26 -5.96
N GLY A 3 11.44 25.04 -6.47
CA GLY A 3 10.17 24.39 -6.74
C GLY A 3 9.39 24.26 -5.44
N LYS A 4 8.11 24.62 -5.47
CA LYS A 4 7.20 24.29 -4.36
C LYS A 4 7.31 22.79 -4.11
N ASN A 5 7.71 22.40 -2.90
CA ASN A 5 7.54 21.02 -2.46
C ASN A 5 6.03 20.77 -2.35
N CYS A 6 5.43 20.23 -3.41
CA CYS A 6 4.08 19.71 -3.38
C CYS A 6 4.13 18.36 -2.64
N SER A 7 3.46 18.29 -1.50
CA SER A 7 3.22 17.03 -0.76
C SER A 7 1.75 16.69 -0.82
N LEU A 8 1.42 15.41 -0.97
CA LEU A 8 0.05 14.92 -1.00
C LEU A 8 -0.11 13.78 0.00
N THR A 9 -1.19 13.81 0.78
CA THR A 9 -1.60 12.66 1.60
C THR A 9 -2.28 11.63 0.69
N VAL A 10 -1.84 10.39 0.79
CA VAL A 10 -2.24 9.30 -0.11
C VAL A 10 -2.69 8.08 0.67
N ARG A 11 -3.50 7.23 0.04
CA ARG A 11 -3.86 5.93 0.59
C ARG A 11 -2.89 4.86 0.10
N ALA A 12 -2.24 4.15 1.04
CA ALA A 12 -1.22 3.16 0.71
C ALA A 12 -1.58 1.78 1.27
N ILE A 13 -1.24 0.72 0.52
CA ILE A 13 -1.38 -0.67 0.95
C ILE A 13 -0.03 -1.39 0.94
N TYR A 14 0.18 -2.28 1.89
CA TYR A 14 1.29 -3.24 1.86
C TYR A 14 0.83 -4.52 1.18
N ASP A 15 1.53 -4.94 0.13
CA ASP A 15 1.26 -6.20 -0.56
C ASP A 15 2.58 -6.93 -0.86
N SER A 16 2.91 -7.90 0.00
CA SER A 16 4.09 -8.76 -0.18
C SER A 16 3.96 -9.75 -1.33
N GLY A 17 2.75 -9.94 -1.89
CA GLY A 17 2.55 -10.73 -3.10
C GLY A 17 3.03 -10.01 -4.35
N SER A 18 3.08 -8.67 -4.31
CA SER A 18 3.70 -7.86 -5.35
C SER A 18 5.22 -7.81 -5.19
N GLN A 19 5.94 -8.10 -6.27
CA GLN A 19 7.40 -7.98 -6.31
C GLN A 19 7.88 -6.52 -6.37
N LYS A 20 7.01 -5.60 -6.81
CA LYS A 20 7.32 -4.19 -7.03
C LYS A 20 6.38 -3.28 -6.28
N SER A 21 6.88 -2.11 -5.95
CA SER A 21 6.05 -1.01 -5.47
C SER A 21 5.50 -0.18 -6.63
N TYR A 22 4.25 0.27 -6.52
CA TYR A 22 3.53 0.99 -7.57
C TYR A 22 2.95 2.30 -7.07
N ILE A 23 2.80 3.26 -7.99
CA ILE A 23 2.13 4.54 -7.78
C ILE A 23 1.09 4.78 -8.86
N ARG A 24 -0.04 5.36 -8.49
CA ARG A 24 -1.10 5.71 -9.43
C ARG A 24 -0.64 6.88 -10.32
N LYS A 25 -0.79 6.76 -11.65
CA LYS A 25 -0.33 7.78 -12.64
C LYS A 25 -0.90 9.18 -12.39
N GLU A 26 -2.09 9.28 -11.84
CA GLU A 26 -2.67 10.58 -11.46
C GLU A 26 -1.81 11.29 -10.41
N ILE A 27 -1.27 10.56 -9.42
CA ILE A 27 -0.48 11.12 -8.34
C ILE A 27 0.85 11.68 -8.87
N THR A 28 1.51 10.98 -9.79
CA THR A 28 2.75 11.48 -10.41
C THR A 28 2.49 12.77 -11.18
N SER A 29 1.34 12.87 -11.85
CA SER A 29 0.91 14.07 -12.59
C SER A 29 0.60 15.24 -11.65
N VAL A 30 -0.15 15.00 -10.56
CA VAL A 30 -0.50 16.01 -9.55
C VAL A 30 0.74 16.58 -8.86
N LEU A 31 1.70 15.72 -8.55
CA LEU A 31 2.97 16.11 -7.92
C LEU A 31 3.99 16.68 -8.93
N GLY A 32 3.72 16.60 -10.23
CA GLY A 32 4.63 17.07 -11.28
C GLY A 32 5.96 16.30 -11.32
N LEU A 33 5.93 15.01 -11.00
CA LEU A 33 7.13 14.17 -10.96
C LEU A 33 7.64 13.88 -12.36
N ALA A 34 8.96 13.97 -12.55
CA ALA A 34 9.62 13.52 -13.76
C ALA A 34 10.07 12.06 -13.61
N PRO A 35 9.76 11.17 -14.56
CA PRO A 35 10.26 9.81 -14.51
C PRO A 35 11.77 9.80 -14.77
N PHE A 36 12.51 8.96 -14.03
CA PHE A 36 13.96 8.86 -14.21
C PHE A 36 14.36 7.73 -15.17
N ARG A 37 13.49 6.73 -15.36
CA ARG A 37 13.66 5.66 -16.36
C ARG A 37 12.32 5.08 -16.77
N GLN A 38 12.37 4.25 -17.81
CA GLN A 38 11.27 3.36 -18.19
C GLN A 38 11.68 1.90 -17.97
N GLN A 39 10.71 1.06 -17.63
CA GLN A 39 10.90 -0.35 -17.40
C GLN A 39 9.79 -1.14 -18.09
N LEU A 40 10.18 -2.13 -18.88
CA LEU A 40 9.25 -3.08 -19.48
C LEU A 40 8.88 -4.13 -18.41
N LEU A 41 7.58 -4.32 -18.17
CA LEU A 41 7.07 -5.26 -17.18
C LEU A 41 5.99 -6.14 -17.80
N SER A 42 6.04 -7.44 -17.47
CA SER A 42 4.93 -8.36 -17.71
C SER A 42 4.28 -8.67 -16.36
N HIS A 43 2.96 -8.53 -16.30
CA HIS A 43 2.19 -8.90 -15.12
C HIS A 43 1.74 -10.36 -15.25
N ALA A 44 2.14 -11.20 -14.30
CA ALA A 44 1.73 -12.59 -14.20
C ALA A 44 0.71 -12.76 -13.08
N LEU A 45 -0.45 -13.36 -13.39
CA LEU A 45 -1.54 -13.59 -12.45
C LEU A 45 -1.67 -15.09 -12.12
N PHE A 46 -2.41 -15.39 -11.06
CA PHE A 46 -2.74 -16.78 -10.70
C PHE A 46 -3.46 -17.47 -11.86
N GLY A 47 -3.09 -18.73 -12.12
CA GLY A 47 -3.55 -19.46 -13.32
C GLY A 47 -2.59 -19.36 -14.52
N GLY A 48 -1.49 -18.61 -14.39
CA GLY A 48 -0.46 -18.50 -15.43
C GLY A 48 -0.82 -17.52 -16.55
N GLU A 49 -1.91 -16.77 -16.37
CA GLU A 49 -2.25 -15.67 -17.26
C GLU A 49 -1.15 -14.61 -17.19
N ARG A 50 -0.61 -14.26 -18.35
CA ARG A 50 0.35 -13.17 -18.50
C ARG A 50 -0.30 -12.08 -19.31
N ILE A 51 -0.35 -10.90 -18.73
CA ILE A 51 -0.66 -9.69 -19.48
C ILE A 51 0.60 -9.33 -20.28
N ASN A 52 0.37 -8.83 -21.51
CA ASN A 52 1.44 -8.42 -22.43
C ASN A 52 2.45 -7.49 -21.74
N ASP A 53 3.66 -7.47 -22.29
CA ASP A 53 4.71 -6.56 -21.83
C ASP A 53 4.26 -5.11 -22.01
N GLU A 54 4.20 -4.36 -20.91
CA GLU A 54 3.86 -2.94 -20.88
C GLU A 54 5.06 -2.12 -20.44
N LEU A 55 5.23 -0.95 -21.05
CA LEU A 55 6.30 -0.02 -20.70
C LEU A 55 5.77 0.93 -19.62
N HIS A 56 6.39 0.86 -18.45
CA HIS A 56 6.04 1.71 -17.32
C HIS A 56 7.12 2.74 -17.05
N ASN A 57 6.73 3.92 -16.58
CA ASN A 57 7.67 4.88 -16.08
C ASN A 57 7.98 4.57 -14.62
N VAL A 58 9.23 4.81 -14.22
CA VAL A 58 9.69 4.64 -12.84
C VAL A 58 10.08 6.00 -12.27
N TYR A 59 9.61 6.25 -11.05
CA TYR A 59 9.80 7.49 -10.32
C TYR A 59 10.46 7.17 -8.99
N THR A 60 11.30 8.07 -8.50
CA THR A 60 11.76 8.03 -7.11
C THR A 60 10.86 8.96 -6.31
N ILE A 61 10.21 8.43 -5.27
CA ILE A 61 9.35 9.19 -4.37
C ILE A 61 9.94 9.20 -2.96
N GLU A 62 9.54 10.19 -2.16
CA GLU A 62 9.75 10.21 -0.72
C GLU A 62 8.41 10.00 -0.03
N LEU A 63 8.25 8.88 0.69
CA LEU A 63 7.06 8.60 1.48
C LEU A 63 7.32 9.04 2.92
N GLY A 64 6.49 9.94 3.43
CA GLY A 64 6.55 10.43 4.81
C GLY A 64 5.45 9.85 5.69
N SER A 65 5.74 9.64 6.98
CA SER A 65 4.73 9.39 7.98
C SER A 65 3.88 10.65 8.22
N LEU A 66 2.61 10.47 8.58
CA LEU A 66 1.68 11.59 8.80
C LEU A 66 2.06 12.48 9.99
N ASP A 67 2.83 11.95 10.94
CA ASP A 67 3.38 12.68 12.08
C ASP A 67 4.74 13.37 11.77
N GLY A 68 5.27 13.19 10.56
CA GLY A 68 6.54 13.78 10.11
C GLY A 68 7.80 13.17 10.73
N ASN A 69 7.68 12.11 11.54
CA ASN A 69 8.82 11.52 12.26
C ASN A 69 9.67 10.56 11.42
N PHE A 70 9.17 10.12 10.27
CA PHE A 70 9.84 9.15 9.43
C PHE A 70 9.62 9.48 7.95
N THR A 71 10.68 9.35 7.15
CA THR A 71 10.60 9.38 5.70
C THR A 71 11.39 8.21 5.10
N CYS A 72 10.95 7.74 3.95
CA CYS A 72 11.61 6.67 3.21
C CYS A 72 11.51 6.95 1.72
N ASN A 73 12.65 7.06 1.06
CA ASN A 73 12.71 7.16 -0.38
C ASN A 73 12.85 5.78 -1.04
N PHE A 74 12.12 5.58 -2.13
CA PHE A 74 12.19 4.36 -2.94
C PHE A 74 11.63 4.60 -4.35
N ASP A 75 11.92 3.65 -5.23
CA ASP A 75 11.43 3.66 -6.60
C ASP A 75 10.05 3.02 -6.69
N VAL A 76 9.17 3.63 -7.47
CA VAL A 76 7.82 3.16 -7.75
C VAL A 76 7.57 3.13 -9.25
N VAL A 77 6.83 2.12 -9.68
CA VAL A 77 6.38 1.92 -11.06
C VAL A 77 5.00 2.55 -11.23
N ASP A 78 4.75 3.27 -12.31
CA ASP A 78 3.42 3.83 -12.54
C ASP A 78 2.39 2.80 -13.01
N GLN A 79 1.15 2.99 -12.55
CA GLN A 79 0.01 2.18 -12.94
C GLN A 79 -1.26 3.04 -12.97
N ASP A 80 -2.14 2.83 -13.95
CA ASP A 80 -3.42 3.56 -14.01
C ASP A 80 -4.35 3.15 -12.87
N ILE A 81 -4.49 1.84 -12.67
CA ILE A 81 -5.30 1.23 -11.61
C ILE A 81 -4.44 0.18 -10.90
N ILE A 82 -4.14 0.43 -9.62
CA ILE A 82 -3.34 -0.49 -8.78
C ILE A 82 -4.20 -1.69 -8.36
N CYS A 83 -5.40 -1.43 -7.85
CA CYS A 83 -6.35 -2.44 -7.45
C CYS A 83 -7.78 -1.91 -7.61
N ASN A 84 -8.76 -2.82 -7.59
CA ASN A 84 -10.16 -2.44 -7.43
C ASN A 84 -10.39 -1.83 -6.03
N ASP A 85 -11.58 -1.28 -5.82
CA ASP A 85 -11.94 -0.64 -4.55
C ASP A 85 -11.70 -1.55 -3.35
N ILE A 86 -10.82 -1.11 -2.45
CA ILE A 86 -10.56 -1.76 -1.17
C ILE A 86 -11.33 -0.97 -0.10
N PRO A 87 -12.28 -1.57 0.62
CA PRO A 87 -12.98 -0.86 1.68
C PRO A 87 -12.00 -0.44 2.79
N SER A 88 -12.25 0.71 3.41
CA SER A 88 -11.53 1.11 4.61
C SER A 88 -11.81 0.15 5.76
N VAL A 89 -10.99 0.23 6.81
CA VAL A 89 -11.16 -0.64 7.98
C VAL A 89 -12.37 -0.18 8.79
N PRO A 90 -13.35 -1.07 9.06
CA PRO A 90 -14.52 -0.72 9.83
C PRO A 90 -14.14 -0.38 11.28
N TYR A 91 -14.94 0.48 11.91
CA TYR A 91 -14.74 0.81 13.31
C TYR A 91 -15.00 -0.41 14.21
N GLY A 92 -14.16 -0.60 15.23
CA GLY A 92 -14.35 -1.64 16.24
C GLY A 92 -13.44 -1.45 17.45
N PRO A 93 -13.63 -2.26 18.52
CA PRO A 93 -12.88 -2.12 19.77
C PRO A 93 -11.36 -2.22 19.62
N TRP A 94 -10.88 -2.88 18.56
CA TRP A 94 -9.46 -3.00 18.23
C TRP A 94 -8.81 -1.64 17.96
N ILE A 95 -9.55 -0.64 17.45
CA ILE A 95 -9.00 0.71 17.20
C ILE A 95 -8.63 1.38 18.51
N ASP A 96 -9.49 1.27 19.53
CA ASP A 96 -9.21 1.85 20.85
C ASP A 96 -8.11 1.07 21.57
N GLU A 97 -8.05 -0.25 21.40
CA GLU A 97 -6.92 -1.06 21.88
C GLU A 97 -5.60 -0.63 21.23
N LEU A 98 -5.56 -0.45 19.91
CA LEU A 98 -4.37 0.04 19.19
C LEU A 98 -3.94 1.42 19.70
N LYS A 99 -4.87 2.36 19.89
CA LYS A 99 -4.59 3.69 20.45
C LYS A 99 -3.94 3.59 21.84
N SER A 100 -4.42 2.69 22.70
CA SER A 100 -3.83 2.46 24.03
C SER A 100 -2.38 1.96 23.98
N MET A 101 -1.98 1.35 22.85
CA MET A 101 -0.62 0.89 22.57
C MET A 101 0.22 1.94 21.82
N ASN A 102 -0.28 3.17 21.68
CA ASN A 102 0.30 4.24 20.88
C ASN A 102 0.45 3.88 19.40
N ILE A 103 -0.50 3.10 18.87
CA ILE A 103 -0.62 2.76 17.45
C ILE A 103 -1.87 3.43 16.90
N GLN A 104 -1.70 4.34 15.94
CA GLN A 104 -2.80 5.01 15.27
C GLN A 104 -3.07 4.39 13.90
N MET A 105 -4.34 4.29 13.55
CA MET A 105 -4.79 3.82 12.24
C MET A 105 -5.57 4.94 11.57
N PHE A 106 -5.24 5.21 10.31
CA PHE A 106 -5.77 6.35 9.55
C PHE A 106 -6.74 5.93 8.44
N ASP A 107 -6.72 4.67 8.04
CA ASP A 107 -7.62 4.10 7.03
C ASP A 107 -8.93 3.60 7.68
N ILE A 108 -9.61 4.47 8.44
CA ILE A 108 -10.87 4.19 9.14
C ILE A 108 -11.94 5.13 8.54
N GLU A 109 -13.18 4.63 8.36
CA GLU A 109 -14.37 5.32 7.80
C GLU A 109 -14.63 5.10 6.29
N ASP A 110 -15.92 5.16 5.93
CA ASP A 110 -16.39 4.92 4.57
C ASP A 110 -15.93 6.04 3.60
N ASN A 111 -15.43 5.63 2.43
CA ASN A 111 -15.03 6.47 1.28
C ASN A 111 -13.66 7.13 1.34
N LEU A 112 -12.64 6.42 1.81
CA LEU A 112 -11.28 6.75 1.40
C LEU A 112 -11.11 6.31 -0.06
N GLY A 113 -10.52 7.18 -0.88
CA GLY A 113 -10.41 6.98 -2.33
C GLY A 113 -9.61 5.74 -2.74
N PRO A 114 -9.22 5.62 -4.02
CA PRO A 114 -8.46 4.48 -4.50
C PRO A 114 -7.13 4.35 -3.75
N ILE A 115 -6.53 3.16 -3.80
CA ILE A 115 -5.14 2.99 -3.39
C ILE A 115 -4.26 3.75 -4.38
N ASP A 116 -3.50 4.70 -3.86
CA ASP A 116 -2.58 5.54 -4.60
C ASP A 116 -1.18 4.93 -4.67
N ILE A 117 -0.80 4.19 -3.64
CA ILE A 117 0.52 3.55 -3.52
C ILE A 117 0.35 2.09 -3.07
N LEU A 118 0.96 1.18 -3.81
CA LEU A 118 1.19 -0.19 -3.36
C LEU A 118 2.66 -0.35 -2.99
N ILE A 119 2.90 -0.84 -1.78
CA ILE A 119 4.24 -1.12 -1.27
C ILE A 119 4.47 -2.61 -1.40
N GLY A 120 5.32 -2.97 -2.37
CA GLY A 120 5.68 -4.33 -2.67
C GLY A 120 6.74 -4.90 -1.73
N ALA A 121 7.09 -6.17 -1.97
CA ALA A 121 8.13 -6.88 -1.23
C ALA A 121 9.53 -6.23 -1.36
N ASP A 122 9.77 -5.44 -2.40
CA ASP A 122 11.01 -4.70 -2.63
C ASP A 122 11.26 -3.59 -1.59
N VAL A 123 10.21 -3.09 -0.93
CA VAL A 123 10.30 -1.98 0.03
C VAL A 123 9.73 -2.32 1.40
N ALA A 124 8.71 -3.19 1.48
CA ALA A 124 7.97 -3.48 2.71
C ALA A 124 8.88 -3.83 3.91
N GLY A 125 9.94 -4.60 3.69
CA GLY A 125 10.90 -4.99 4.74
C GLY A 125 11.64 -3.81 5.38
N ARG A 126 11.79 -2.68 4.68
CA ARG A 126 12.40 -1.45 5.21
C ARG A 126 11.46 -0.65 6.10
N LEU A 127 10.16 -0.83 5.92
CA LEU A 127 9.10 -0.08 6.61
C LEU A 127 8.59 -0.84 7.85
N PHE A 128 8.71 -2.16 7.87
CA PHE A 128 8.29 -2.96 9.01
C PHE A 128 9.25 -2.81 10.20
N THR A 129 8.67 -2.63 11.39
CA THR A 129 9.44 -2.53 12.65
C THR A 129 9.84 -3.90 13.24
N GLY A 130 9.33 -4.99 12.68
CA GLY A 130 9.45 -6.35 13.23
C GLY A 130 8.65 -6.60 14.52
N LYS A 131 8.01 -5.58 15.10
CA LYS A 131 7.20 -5.72 16.32
C LYS A 131 5.82 -6.29 15.98
N ARG A 132 5.48 -7.42 16.58
CA ARG A 132 4.15 -8.05 16.48
C ARG A 132 3.36 -7.83 17.77
N ARG A 133 2.12 -7.36 17.66
CA ARG A 133 1.17 -7.25 18.78
C ARG A 133 -0.03 -8.16 18.50
N VAL A 134 -0.50 -8.85 19.53
CA VAL A 134 -1.75 -9.63 19.48
C VAL A 134 -2.80 -8.81 20.23
N LEU A 135 -3.90 -8.49 19.56
CA LEU A 135 -4.99 -7.72 20.15
C LEU A 135 -5.88 -8.66 20.97
N SER A 136 -6.25 -8.28 22.17
CA SER A 136 -7.20 -9.03 23.00
C SER A 136 -8.58 -9.09 22.36
N SER A 137 -8.97 -8.02 21.63
CA SER A 137 -10.20 -7.95 20.85
C SER A 137 -10.23 -8.87 19.61
N SER A 138 -9.12 -9.53 19.26
CA SER A 138 -9.00 -10.37 18.05
C SER A 138 -9.79 -11.70 18.11
N HIS A 139 -10.39 -12.05 19.25
CA HIS A 139 -11.19 -13.26 19.43
C HIS A 139 -12.53 -13.30 18.65
N ARG A 140 -12.80 -12.35 17.75
CA ARG A 140 -14.06 -12.32 16.96
C ARG A 140 -13.90 -12.09 15.45
N ILE A 141 -12.72 -12.32 14.87
CA ILE A 141 -12.58 -12.26 13.41
C ILE A 141 -11.77 -13.47 12.91
N LEU A 142 -12.39 -14.64 12.93
CA LEU A 142 -12.11 -15.70 11.97
C LEU A 142 -13.47 -16.32 11.60
N PRO A 143 -13.90 -16.31 10.33
CA PRO A 143 -14.75 -17.39 9.87
C PRO A 143 -13.91 -18.66 10.04
N ARG A 144 -14.39 -19.54 10.90
CA ARG A 144 -13.83 -20.87 11.09
C ARG A 144 -13.89 -21.58 9.73
N MET A 145 -12.76 -21.64 9.03
CA MET A 145 -12.61 -22.51 7.87
C MET A 145 -12.46 -23.93 8.42
N ASP A 146 -13.60 -24.56 8.72
CA ASP A 146 -13.64 -25.98 9.01
C ASP A 146 -13.32 -26.71 7.70
N TYR A 147 -12.04 -27.11 7.55
CA TYR A 147 -11.62 -27.98 6.47
C TYR A 147 -12.43 -29.27 6.50
N TYR A 148 -12.90 -29.67 5.32
CA TYR A 148 -13.59 -30.92 5.03
C TYR A 148 -12.97 -32.12 5.78
N ARG A 149 -13.80 -32.83 6.55
CA ARG A 149 -13.51 -34.23 6.89
C ARG A 149 -13.69 -35.05 5.62
N GLU A 150 -12.60 -35.65 5.17
CA GLU A 150 -12.63 -36.75 4.20
C GLU A 150 -13.47 -37.90 4.78
N ASN A 151 -14.36 -38.44 3.95
CA ASN A 151 -14.90 -39.80 4.07
C ASN A 151 -14.22 -40.64 3.00
#